data_AF-A0A318ZP60-F1
#
_entry.id   AF-A0A318ZP60-F1
#
_cell.length_a   1.000
_cell.length_b   1.000
_cell.length_c   1.000
_cell.angle_alpha   90.00
_cell.angle_beta   90.00
_cell.angle_gamma   90.00
#
_symmetry.space_group_name_H-M   'P 1'
#
loop_
_entity.id
_entity.type
_entity.pdbx_description
1 polymer ?
#
loop_
_entity_poly.entity_id
_entity_poly.type
_entity_poly.pdbx_seq_one_letter_code
_entity_poly.pdbx_strand_id
1 'polypeptide(L)'
;MSSQRPIGLLFDIGGVCVLSPFQAILDYELAHNIPPGWVNFSISRTSPNGSWHRLERGDIKMDANFFAGFHRDLQNPTIWKQFQEKIQGKNPPSSQLPTPPVPEIDAEFLFWEMMRVSRTPDPHMFPALKKLKESGQFILGALSNTVIFPEGHPYSRDLDDKRSQFDFFISSAHTGLRKPDQKIYEAALQEMNRIAKEQGRGEVRASDIVFLDDIGENLKGAKKAGMRTLKPFHKEVKNSAYYSRYQTKYRRRREGKTDYYARKRLITQAKNKYNARKYRLVVRFTNRDVICQIVWSEISGDKILAAAYSHELKRYGITNGLTNWAAAYATGLLVARRALKKLNLDETFTGVEEADGEYTITEAAETDEGSRRPLKVILDVGLARTSTGARVFGAMKGASDGGLFVPHSESRFPGFDIESEELDAETLRNYIFGGHVAEYMEGLADDDEERFRGQFHKYTEAGIDAGDIEDLYTEAHKAIREDPFKKDEDEGSKKTKEEWKAESKKYRKTKLSREERKARIEQKIRELAA
;
A
#
# COMPACT_ATOMS: atom_id res chain seq x y z
N MET A 1 -27.53 -0.08 -5.84
CA MET A 1 -28.24 1.08 -6.42
C MET A 1 -28.52 0.76 -7.87
N SER A 2 -29.79 0.65 -8.25
CA SER A 2 -30.17 0.43 -9.66
C SER A 2 -29.54 1.55 -10.50
N SER A 3 -28.75 1.19 -11.52
CA SER A 3 -28.06 2.18 -12.37
C SER A 3 -29.09 2.81 -13.31
N GLN A 4 -29.85 3.77 -12.80
CA GLN A 4 -30.82 4.50 -13.61
C GLN A 4 -30.06 5.24 -14.72
N ARG A 5 -30.45 4.93 -15.97
CA ARG A 5 -29.88 5.51 -17.18
C ARG A 5 -30.02 7.05 -17.14
N PRO A 6 -28.98 7.82 -17.50
CA PRO A 6 -29.11 9.28 -17.57
C PRO A 6 -30.09 9.72 -18.64
N ILE A 7 -30.73 10.87 -18.40
CA ILE A 7 -31.60 11.54 -19.36
C ILE A 7 -30.78 12.49 -20.22
N GLY A 8 -29.78 13.15 -19.63
CA GLY A 8 -28.90 14.08 -20.32
C GLY A 8 -27.42 13.84 -20.05
N LEU A 9 -26.62 14.17 -21.06
CA LEU A 9 -25.17 14.11 -21.03
C LEU A 9 -24.64 15.52 -21.29
N LEU A 10 -23.83 16.01 -20.37
CA LEU A 10 -23.21 17.32 -20.44
C LEU A 10 -21.71 17.14 -20.67
N PHE A 11 -21.17 17.80 -21.68
CA PHE A 11 -19.77 17.63 -22.08
C PHE A 11 -19.00 18.94 -21.90
N ASP A 12 -17.81 18.85 -21.34
CA ASP A 12 -16.77 19.81 -21.67
C ASP A 12 -16.36 19.65 -23.13
N ILE A 13 -15.92 20.75 -23.74
CA ILE A 13 -15.39 20.71 -25.09
C ILE A 13 -13.90 20.41 -25.02
N GLY A 14 -13.12 21.30 -24.40
CA GLY A 14 -11.68 21.15 -24.24
C GLY A 14 -11.33 19.90 -23.44
N GLY A 15 -10.39 19.09 -23.94
CA GLY A 15 -9.92 17.89 -23.23
C GLY A 15 -10.91 16.73 -23.15
N VAL A 16 -12.12 16.86 -23.73
CA VAL A 16 -13.10 15.78 -23.84
C VAL A 16 -13.52 15.58 -25.29
N CYS A 17 -14.12 16.57 -25.94
CA CYS A 17 -14.56 16.47 -27.33
C CYS A 17 -13.44 16.83 -28.33
N VAL A 18 -12.52 17.68 -27.89
CA VAL A 18 -11.31 18.08 -28.60
C VAL A 18 -10.10 17.86 -27.70
N LEU A 19 -8.91 17.82 -28.27
CA LEU A 19 -7.68 17.69 -27.48
C LEU A 19 -7.56 18.82 -26.44
N SER A 20 -6.96 18.49 -25.29
CA SER A 20 -6.85 19.44 -24.17
C SER A 20 -5.83 20.54 -24.49
N PRO A 21 -6.14 21.83 -24.25
CA PRO A 21 -5.15 22.91 -24.33
C PRO A 21 -3.96 22.68 -23.39
N PHE A 22 -4.15 21.88 -22.33
CA PHE A 22 -3.07 21.51 -21.41
C PHE A 22 -1.98 20.66 -22.05
N GLN A 23 -2.28 19.93 -23.14
CA GLN A 23 -1.26 19.21 -23.89
C GLN A 23 -0.32 20.21 -24.59
N ALA A 24 -0.86 21.26 -25.21
CA ALA A 24 -0.06 22.32 -25.84
C ALA A 24 0.84 23.03 -24.82
N ILE A 25 0.32 23.30 -23.62
CA ILE A 25 1.10 23.85 -22.50
C ILE A 25 2.25 22.92 -22.15
N LEU A 26 1.97 21.62 -21.96
CA LEU A 26 2.99 20.65 -21.58
C LEU A 26 4.09 20.54 -22.65
N ASP A 27 3.70 20.49 -23.92
CA ASP A 27 4.63 20.40 -25.04
C ASP A 27 5.51 21.67 -25.12
N TYR A 28 4.91 22.85 -24.92
CA TYR A 28 5.65 24.11 -24.85
C TYR A 28 6.62 24.13 -23.67
N GLU A 29 6.18 23.73 -22.47
CA GLU A 29 7.01 23.69 -21.27
C GLU A 29 8.22 22.76 -21.47
N LEU A 30 8.00 21.57 -22.04
CA LEU A 30 9.07 20.62 -22.33
C LEU A 30 10.04 21.16 -23.38
N ALA A 31 9.55 21.79 -24.45
CA ALA A 31 10.37 22.35 -25.51
C ALA A 31 11.26 23.52 -25.03
N HIS A 32 10.81 24.27 -24.03
CA HIS A 32 11.51 25.44 -23.50
C HIS A 32 12.23 25.16 -22.16
N ASN A 33 12.35 23.89 -21.75
CA ASN A 33 12.96 23.48 -20.48
C ASN A 33 12.33 24.12 -19.23
N ILE A 34 11.03 24.40 -19.30
CA ILE A 34 10.23 24.89 -18.18
C ILE A 34 9.77 23.68 -17.36
N PRO A 35 9.88 23.71 -16.02
CA PRO A 35 9.40 22.61 -15.20
C PRO A 35 7.89 22.34 -15.44
N PRO A 36 7.50 21.10 -15.78
CA PRO A 36 6.13 20.80 -16.19
C PRO A 36 5.07 21.19 -15.15
N GLY A 37 4.03 21.86 -15.63
CA GLY A 37 2.88 22.32 -14.84
C GLY A 37 2.97 23.75 -14.33
N TRP A 38 4.00 24.51 -14.70
CA TRP A 38 4.17 25.90 -14.29
C TRP A 38 3.03 26.79 -14.77
N VAL A 39 2.73 26.79 -16.07
CA VAL A 39 1.73 27.67 -16.67
C VAL A 39 0.36 27.41 -16.04
N ASN A 40 -0.01 26.12 -15.92
CA ASN A 40 -1.26 25.71 -15.28
C ASN A 40 -1.31 26.10 -13.80
N PHE A 41 -0.19 26.00 -13.09
CA PHE A 41 -0.11 26.44 -11.71
C PHE A 41 -0.31 27.96 -11.60
N SER A 42 0.33 28.75 -12.47
CA SER A 42 0.18 30.21 -12.48
C SER A 42 -1.26 30.64 -12.79
N ILE A 43 -1.86 30.08 -13.85
CA ILE A 43 -3.27 30.32 -14.18
C ILE A 43 -4.15 30.00 -12.96
N SER A 44 -4.01 28.82 -12.35
CA SER A 44 -4.83 28.43 -11.20
C SER A 44 -4.71 29.39 -10.00
N ARG A 45 -3.53 29.97 -9.76
CA ARG A 45 -3.25 30.85 -8.61
C ARG A 45 -3.71 32.29 -8.80
N THR A 46 -3.91 32.72 -10.03
CA THR A 46 -4.47 34.04 -10.34
C THR A 46 -6.00 34.03 -10.38
N SER A 47 -6.64 32.86 -10.30
CA SER A 47 -8.09 32.75 -10.15
C SER A 47 -8.62 33.50 -8.91
N PRO A 48 -9.76 34.20 -8.98
CA PRO A 48 -10.67 34.31 -10.12
C PRO A 48 -10.39 35.54 -11.02
N ASN A 49 -9.34 36.32 -10.75
CA ASN A 49 -9.14 37.66 -11.32
C ASN A 49 -8.01 37.76 -12.34
N GLY A 50 -7.27 36.67 -12.58
CA GLY A 50 -6.23 36.59 -13.60
C GLY A 50 -6.77 36.87 -15.00
N SER A 51 -5.88 37.30 -15.89
CA SER A 51 -6.21 37.72 -17.26
C SER A 51 -6.90 36.59 -18.03
N TRP A 52 -6.47 35.34 -17.83
CA TRP A 52 -7.11 34.15 -18.40
C TRP A 52 -8.58 34.00 -17.96
N HIS A 53 -8.85 34.18 -16.66
CA HIS A 53 -10.19 33.99 -16.09
C HIS A 53 -11.16 35.09 -16.56
N ARG A 54 -10.66 36.33 -16.63
CA ARG A 54 -11.41 37.48 -17.15
C ARG A 54 -11.73 37.33 -18.63
N LEU A 55 -10.77 36.84 -19.43
CA LEU A 55 -11.01 36.54 -20.84
C LEU A 55 -12.06 35.44 -21.01
N GLU A 56 -11.98 34.36 -20.23
CA GLU A 56 -12.96 33.27 -20.30
C GLU A 56 -14.36 33.69 -19.84
N ARG A 57 -14.49 34.72 -19.00
CA ARG A 57 -15.79 35.31 -18.64
C ARG A 57 -16.31 36.36 -19.63
N GLY A 58 -15.48 36.79 -20.59
CA GLY A 58 -15.83 37.90 -21.48
C GLY A 58 -15.69 39.29 -20.84
N ASP A 59 -15.03 39.40 -19.67
CA ASP A 59 -14.80 40.67 -18.97
C ASP A 59 -13.80 41.59 -19.71
N ILE A 60 -12.97 41.01 -20.59
CA ILE A 60 -11.94 41.70 -21.38
C ILE A 60 -11.91 41.17 -22.81
N LYS A 61 -11.44 41.99 -23.75
CA LYS A 61 -11.27 41.62 -25.16
C LYS A 61 -9.96 40.85 -25.38
N MET A 62 -9.92 40.01 -26.41
CA MET A 62 -8.70 39.36 -26.89
C MET A 62 -7.88 40.36 -27.72
N ASP A 63 -7.08 41.18 -27.05
CA ASP A 63 -6.25 42.22 -27.65
C ASP A 63 -4.85 42.27 -27.01
N ALA A 64 -4.03 43.25 -27.39
CA ALA A 64 -2.69 43.43 -26.84
C ALA A 64 -2.68 43.59 -25.30
N ASN A 65 -3.75 44.14 -24.70
CA ASN A 65 -3.83 44.29 -23.25
C ASN A 65 -4.02 42.95 -22.56
N PHE A 66 -4.81 42.04 -23.17
CA PHE A 66 -4.92 40.67 -22.67
C PHE A 66 -3.56 39.97 -22.68
N PHE A 67 -2.82 40.01 -23.80
CA PHE A 67 -1.53 39.32 -23.90
C PHE A 67 -0.50 39.90 -22.91
N ALA A 68 -0.45 41.22 -22.74
CA ALA A 68 0.39 41.86 -21.73
C ALA A 68 0.00 41.44 -20.30
N GLY A 69 -1.31 41.37 -20.01
CA GLY A 69 -1.82 40.91 -18.72
C GLY A 69 -1.49 39.44 -18.45
N PHE A 70 -1.70 38.57 -19.44
CA PHE A 70 -1.42 37.14 -19.33
C PHE A 70 0.08 36.87 -19.16
N HIS A 71 0.93 37.58 -19.89
CA HIS A 71 2.38 37.54 -19.69
C HIS A 71 2.78 37.95 -18.27
N ARG A 72 2.21 39.03 -17.75
CA ARG A 72 2.46 39.48 -16.36
C ARG A 72 2.02 38.44 -15.33
N ASP A 73 0.90 37.75 -15.55
CA ASP A 73 0.44 36.67 -14.67
C ASP A 73 1.45 35.51 -14.66
N LEU A 74 2.01 35.15 -15.83
CA LEU A 74 3.02 34.11 -15.99
C LEU A 74 4.42 34.51 -15.48
N GLN A 75 4.68 35.81 -15.30
CA GLN A 75 5.95 36.33 -14.78
C GLN A 75 5.95 36.61 -13.27
N ASN A 76 4.90 36.25 -12.54
CA ASN A 76 4.76 36.58 -11.12
C ASN A 76 5.80 35.83 -10.25
N PRO A 77 6.79 36.52 -9.63
CA PRO A 77 7.86 35.87 -8.87
C PRO A 77 7.36 35.17 -7.60
N THR A 78 6.30 35.70 -6.98
CA THR A 78 5.70 35.14 -5.76
C THR A 78 5.06 33.79 -6.05
N ILE A 79 4.31 33.68 -7.16
CA ILE A 79 3.67 32.44 -7.58
C ILE A 79 4.73 31.42 -8.04
N TRP A 80 5.79 31.87 -8.70
CA TRP A 80 6.91 31.02 -9.11
C TRP A 80 7.61 30.36 -7.93
N LYS A 81 7.88 31.13 -6.87
CA LYS A 81 8.46 30.60 -5.63
C LYS A 81 7.59 29.49 -5.02
N GLN A 82 6.27 29.70 -4.94
CA GLN A 82 5.34 28.68 -4.43
C GLN A 82 5.32 27.41 -5.28
N PHE A 83 5.49 27.52 -6.59
CA PHE A 83 5.56 26.37 -7.49
C PHE A 83 6.84 25.55 -7.26
N GLN A 84 7.97 26.22 -7.11
CA GLN A 84 9.26 25.59 -6.83
C GLN A 84 9.24 24.84 -5.48
N GLU A 85 8.69 25.46 -4.43
CA GLU A 85 8.49 24.82 -3.13
C GLU A 85 7.62 23.55 -3.24
N LYS A 86 6.57 23.59 -4.08
CA LYS A 86 5.70 22.44 -4.33
C LYS A 86 6.43 21.30 -5.03
N ILE A 87 7.30 21.59 -6.00
CA ILE A 87 8.06 20.56 -6.73
C ILE A 87 9.13 19.92 -5.84
N GLN A 88 9.78 20.71 -4.98
CA GLN A 88 10.82 20.23 -4.07
C GLN A 88 10.28 19.33 -2.94
N GLY A 89 8.99 19.45 -2.61
CA GLY A 89 8.31 18.60 -1.62
C GLY A 89 8.59 19.01 -0.16
N LYS A 90 8.02 18.26 0.79
CA LYS A 90 8.06 18.62 2.23
C LYS A 90 9.43 18.40 2.91
N ASN A 91 10.36 17.68 2.28
CA ASN A 91 11.71 17.40 2.79
C ASN A 91 12.75 17.70 1.70
N PRO A 92 13.19 18.96 1.54
CA PRO A 92 14.26 19.26 0.60
C PRO A 92 15.59 18.64 1.07
N PRO A 93 16.44 18.14 0.17
CA PRO A 93 17.81 17.77 0.51
C PRO A 93 18.56 18.99 1.10
N SER A 94 19.49 18.75 2.02
CA SER A 94 20.18 19.76 2.84
C SER A 94 20.99 20.82 2.08
N SER A 95 21.09 20.72 0.75
CA SER A 95 21.66 21.74 -0.13
C SER A 95 20.56 22.65 -0.68
N GLN A 96 20.45 23.87 -0.13
CA GLN A 96 19.63 24.94 -0.73
C GLN A 96 20.24 25.35 -2.08
N LEU A 97 19.79 24.74 -3.17
CA LEU A 97 20.04 25.29 -4.50
C LEU A 97 19.23 26.61 -4.63
N PRO A 98 19.83 27.69 -5.17
CA PRO A 98 19.11 28.94 -5.38
C PRO A 98 17.91 28.74 -6.32
N THR A 99 16.78 29.37 -6.00
CA THR A 99 15.57 29.32 -6.84
C THR A 99 15.90 29.85 -8.24
N PRO A 100 15.65 29.08 -9.32
CA PRO A 100 15.89 29.55 -10.68
C PRO A 100 15.04 30.80 -10.98
N PRO A 101 15.46 31.68 -11.90
CA PRO A 101 14.65 32.81 -12.33
C PRO A 101 13.31 32.34 -12.93
N VAL A 102 12.31 33.22 -12.94
CA VAL A 102 11.03 32.93 -13.58
C VAL A 102 11.27 32.70 -15.07
N PRO A 103 10.76 31.62 -15.67
CA PRO A 103 10.97 31.33 -17.08
C PRO A 103 10.30 32.40 -17.94
N GLU A 104 10.98 32.79 -19.01
CA GLU A 104 10.40 33.64 -20.04
C GLU A 104 9.44 32.81 -20.90
N ILE A 105 8.22 33.32 -21.06
CA ILE A 105 7.15 32.65 -21.82
C ILE A 105 6.59 33.64 -22.83
N ASP A 106 6.60 33.24 -24.09
CA ASP A 106 5.83 33.90 -25.14
C ASP A 106 4.35 33.59 -24.95
N ALA A 107 3.67 34.49 -24.25
CA ALA A 107 2.28 34.34 -23.85
C ALA A 107 1.33 34.33 -25.05
N GLU A 108 1.66 35.05 -26.13
CA GLU A 108 0.85 35.14 -27.33
C GLU A 108 0.99 33.87 -28.18
N PHE A 109 2.23 33.43 -28.43
CA PHE A 109 2.47 32.17 -29.13
C PHE A 109 1.81 31.00 -28.40
N LEU A 110 2.06 30.87 -27.08
CA LEU A 110 1.48 29.81 -26.26
C LEU A 110 -0.05 29.82 -26.32
N PHE A 111 -0.67 31.00 -26.25
CA PHE A 111 -2.13 31.14 -26.37
C PHE A 111 -2.64 30.59 -27.71
N TRP A 112 -2.02 30.99 -28.82
CA TRP A 112 -2.44 30.55 -30.14
C TRP A 112 -2.19 29.06 -30.39
N GLU A 113 -1.10 28.50 -29.86
CA GLU A 113 -0.85 27.05 -29.83
C GLU A 113 -1.98 26.31 -29.10
N MET A 114 -2.35 26.76 -27.90
CA MET A 114 -3.45 26.18 -27.12
C MET A 114 -4.77 26.23 -27.91
N MET A 115 -5.06 27.36 -28.57
CA MET A 115 -6.27 27.52 -29.39
C MET A 115 -6.25 26.65 -30.64
N ARG A 116 -5.08 26.35 -31.21
CA ARG A 116 -4.95 25.44 -32.35
C ARG A 116 -5.16 23.99 -31.94
N VAL A 117 -4.49 23.53 -30.88
CA VAL A 117 -4.61 22.14 -30.39
C VAL A 117 -6.05 21.85 -29.95
N SER A 118 -6.70 22.80 -29.27
CA SER A 118 -8.10 22.68 -28.82
C SER A 118 -9.12 22.72 -29.96
N ARG A 119 -8.69 22.70 -31.23
CA ARG A 119 -9.56 22.50 -32.39
C ARG A 119 -9.46 21.11 -32.98
N THR A 120 -8.49 20.31 -32.60
CA THR A 120 -8.38 18.93 -33.10
C THR A 120 -9.41 18.06 -32.37
N PRO A 121 -10.36 17.41 -33.08
CA PRO A 121 -11.30 16.48 -32.44
C PRO A 121 -10.58 15.33 -31.74
N ASP A 122 -11.08 14.92 -30.58
CA ASP A 122 -10.54 13.73 -29.90
C ASP A 122 -10.86 12.46 -30.72
N PRO A 123 -9.89 11.57 -30.95
CA PRO A 123 -10.06 10.41 -31.83
C PRO A 123 -11.06 9.36 -31.31
N HIS A 124 -11.44 9.41 -30.03
CA HIS A 124 -12.33 8.43 -29.41
C HIS A 124 -13.65 9.05 -28.97
N MET A 125 -13.60 10.18 -28.27
CA MET A 125 -14.77 10.85 -27.71
C MET A 125 -15.62 11.55 -28.77
N PHE A 126 -15.01 12.17 -29.79
CA PHE A 126 -15.79 12.85 -30.83
C PHE A 126 -16.61 11.87 -31.70
N PRO A 127 -16.06 10.72 -32.16
CA PRO A 127 -16.87 9.68 -32.79
C PRO A 127 -17.96 9.10 -31.86
N ALA A 128 -17.68 8.98 -30.56
CA ALA A 128 -18.67 8.52 -29.59
C ALA A 128 -19.82 9.54 -29.43
N LEU A 129 -19.51 10.84 -29.39
CA LEU A 129 -20.50 11.92 -29.36
C LEU A 129 -21.43 11.87 -30.57
N LYS A 130 -20.90 11.68 -31.79
CA LYS A 130 -21.72 11.53 -33.00
C LYS A 130 -22.71 10.38 -32.89
N LYS A 131 -22.24 9.21 -32.44
CA LYS A 131 -23.11 8.04 -32.20
C LYS A 131 -24.17 8.29 -31.12
N LEU A 132 -23.81 9.02 -30.07
CA LEU A 132 -24.78 9.41 -29.02
C LEU A 132 -25.85 10.34 -29.58
N LYS A 133 -25.48 11.29 -30.44
CA LYS A 133 -26.44 12.19 -31.10
C LYS A 133 -27.36 11.42 -32.03
N GLU A 134 -26.81 10.56 -32.90
CA GLU A 134 -27.56 9.70 -33.81
C GLU A 134 -28.54 8.77 -33.10
N SER A 135 -28.19 8.30 -31.88
CA SER A 135 -29.07 7.44 -31.11
C SER A 135 -30.39 8.13 -30.70
N GLY A 136 -30.39 9.46 -30.56
CA GLY A 136 -31.51 10.23 -30.02
C GLY A 136 -31.89 9.87 -28.57
N GLN A 137 -31.08 9.07 -27.87
CA GLN A 137 -31.45 8.53 -26.56
C GLN A 137 -31.25 9.52 -25.41
N PHE A 138 -30.42 10.54 -25.60
CA PHE A 138 -30.03 11.50 -24.56
C PHE A 138 -30.19 12.93 -25.05
N ILE A 139 -30.41 13.86 -24.11
CA ILE A 139 -30.23 15.29 -24.36
C ILE A 139 -28.73 15.61 -24.23
N LEU A 140 -28.12 16.15 -25.27
CA LEU A 140 -26.69 16.43 -25.33
C LEU A 140 -26.45 17.92 -25.14
N GLY A 141 -25.79 18.30 -24.05
CA GLY A 141 -25.39 19.68 -23.78
C GLY A 141 -23.87 19.84 -23.82
N ALA A 142 -23.41 21.01 -24.24
CA ALA A 142 -22.03 21.44 -24.08
C ALA A 142 -21.90 22.54 -23.03
N LEU A 143 -20.90 22.43 -22.16
CA LEU A 143 -20.59 23.37 -21.09
C LEU A 143 -19.09 23.67 -21.10
N SER A 144 -18.69 24.77 -21.74
CA SER A 144 -17.28 25.08 -21.98
C SER A 144 -16.89 26.45 -21.43
N ASN A 145 -15.71 26.50 -20.79
CA ASN A 145 -15.02 27.77 -20.63
C ASN A 145 -14.43 28.14 -21.99
N THR A 146 -14.81 29.28 -22.57
CA THR A 146 -14.45 29.68 -23.93
C THR A 146 -13.99 31.13 -23.96
N VAL A 147 -13.47 31.59 -25.09
CA VAL A 147 -13.03 32.98 -25.32
C VAL A 147 -13.76 33.58 -26.53
N ILE A 148 -13.90 34.90 -26.59
CA ILE A 148 -14.44 35.62 -27.75
C ILE A 148 -13.26 36.03 -28.66
N PHE A 149 -13.24 35.51 -29.89
CA PHE A 149 -12.21 35.87 -30.87
C PHE A 149 -12.48 37.23 -31.50
N PRO A 150 -11.43 37.96 -31.94
CA PRO A 150 -11.59 39.21 -32.69
C PRO A 150 -12.44 39.02 -33.94
N GLU A 151 -13.17 40.07 -34.31
CA GLU A 151 -14.00 40.08 -35.51
C GLU A 151 -13.15 39.82 -36.77
N GLY A 152 -13.61 38.92 -37.63
CA GLY A 152 -12.89 38.53 -38.86
C GLY A 152 -11.75 37.51 -38.67
N HIS A 153 -11.38 37.15 -37.44
CA HIS A 153 -10.37 36.12 -37.21
C HIS A 153 -10.90 34.73 -37.66
N PRO A 154 -10.09 33.85 -38.31
CA PRO A 154 -10.55 32.55 -38.82
C PRO A 154 -11.27 31.69 -37.77
N TYR A 155 -10.78 31.77 -36.53
CA TYR A 155 -11.30 31.06 -35.36
C TYR A 155 -12.67 31.50 -34.86
N SER A 156 -13.20 32.63 -35.35
CA SER A 156 -14.56 33.10 -35.03
C SER A 156 -15.68 32.28 -35.69
N ARG A 157 -15.37 31.52 -36.77
CA ARG A 157 -16.36 30.78 -37.59
C ARG A 157 -16.32 29.25 -37.42
N ASP A 158 -15.39 28.75 -36.62
CA ASP A 158 -14.84 27.40 -36.76
C ASP A 158 -15.49 26.32 -35.86
N LEU A 159 -16.57 26.67 -35.14
CA LEU A 159 -17.24 25.75 -34.20
C LEU A 159 -18.49 25.07 -34.77
N ASP A 160 -18.89 25.35 -36.01
CA ASP A 160 -20.21 24.97 -36.53
C ASP A 160 -20.43 23.44 -36.61
N ASP A 161 -19.44 22.63 -37.03
CA ASP A 161 -19.61 21.17 -37.11
C ASP A 161 -19.62 20.47 -35.72
N LYS A 162 -18.98 21.08 -34.71
CA LYS A 162 -18.94 20.52 -33.35
C LYS A 162 -20.16 20.94 -32.53
N ARG A 163 -20.58 22.19 -32.71
CA ARG A 163 -21.76 22.75 -32.03
C ARG A 163 -23.04 22.06 -32.49
N SER A 164 -23.11 21.63 -33.76
CA SER A 164 -24.27 20.89 -34.30
C SER A 164 -24.54 19.54 -33.61
N GLN A 165 -23.55 18.97 -32.92
CA GLN A 165 -23.70 17.70 -32.20
C GLN A 165 -24.45 17.85 -30.86
N PHE A 166 -24.67 19.07 -30.39
CA PHE A 166 -25.34 19.34 -29.11
C PHE A 166 -26.73 19.95 -29.34
N ASP A 167 -27.67 19.63 -28.45
CA ASP A 167 -28.99 20.27 -28.40
C ASP A 167 -28.91 21.70 -27.86
N PHE A 168 -27.95 21.96 -26.98
CA PHE A 168 -27.65 23.30 -26.48
C PHE A 168 -26.16 23.47 -26.16
N PHE A 169 -25.70 24.72 -26.15
CA PHE A 169 -24.31 25.07 -25.91
C PHE A 169 -24.21 26.28 -24.98
N ILE A 170 -23.60 26.10 -23.81
CA ILE A 170 -23.32 27.18 -22.85
C ILE A 170 -21.85 27.55 -22.94
N SER A 171 -21.61 28.79 -23.38
CA SER A 171 -20.29 29.40 -23.50
C SER A 171 -20.08 30.38 -22.35
N SER A 172 -19.00 30.22 -21.61
CA SER A 172 -18.71 31.12 -20.48
C SER A 172 -18.53 32.57 -20.90
N ALA A 173 -17.89 32.84 -22.03
CA ALA A 173 -17.62 34.21 -22.46
C ALA A 173 -18.86 34.94 -22.97
N HIS A 174 -19.88 34.22 -23.47
CA HIS A 174 -21.14 34.83 -23.89
C HIS A 174 -22.14 35.00 -22.74
N THR A 175 -22.00 34.19 -21.68
CA THR A 175 -22.93 34.20 -20.53
C THR A 175 -22.37 34.88 -19.29
N GLY A 176 -21.06 35.10 -19.21
CA GLY A 176 -20.36 35.55 -18.02
C GLY A 176 -20.20 34.47 -16.93
N LEU A 177 -20.74 33.27 -17.13
CA LEU A 177 -20.75 32.19 -16.14
C LEU A 177 -19.61 31.21 -16.42
N ARG A 178 -18.72 30.98 -15.44
CA ARG A 178 -17.51 30.15 -15.64
C ARG A 178 -17.51 28.93 -14.71
N LYS A 179 -17.11 27.77 -15.22
CA LYS A 179 -16.82 26.60 -14.36
C LYS A 179 -15.64 26.92 -13.43
N PRO A 180 -15.65 26.50 -12.14
CA PRO A 180 -16.63 25.65 -11.47
C PRO A 180 -17.71 26.41 -10.67
N ASP A 181 -18.06 27.66 -11.02
CA ASP A 181 -19.11 28.41 -10.32
C ASP A 181 -20.45 27.65 -10.37
N GLN A 182 -21.15 27.61 -9.25
CA GLN A 182 -22.43 26.93 -9.10
C GLN A 182 -23.47 27.40 -10.13
N LYS A 183 -23.48 28.69 -10.47
CA LYS A 183 -24.45 29.30 -11.39
C LYS A 183 -24.42 28.72 -12.80
N ILE A 184 -23.24 28.29 -13.27
CA ILE A 184 -23.13 27.73 -14.62
C ILE A 184 -23.80 26.35 -14.72
N TYR A 185 -23.75 25.55 -13.64
CA TYR A 185 -24.40 24.24 -13.59
C TYR A 185 -25.92 24.39 -13.45
N GLU A 186 -26.38 25.42 -12.74
CA GLU A 186 -27.80 25.77 -12.66
C GLU A 186 -28.35 26.19 -14.02
N ALA A 187 -27.63 27.04 -14.76
CA ALA A 187 -27.98 27.41 -16.13
C ALA A 187 -28.04 26.17 -17.06
N ALA A 188 -27.08 25.24 -16.95
CA ALA A 188 -27.09 23.99 -17.71
C ALA A 188 -28.30 23.10 -17.37
N LEU A 189 -28.69 23.03 -16.09
CA LEU A 189 -29.86 22.28 -15.65
C LEU A 189 -31.16 22.93 -16.15
N GLN A 190 -31.26 24.25 -16.15
CA GLN A 190 -32.42 24.99 -16.67
C GLN A 190 -32.60 24.74 -18.18
N GLU A 191 -31.51 24.84 -18.93
CA GLU A 191 -31.54 24.62 -20.38
C GLU A 191 -31.86 23.16 -20.73
N MET A 192 -31.29 22.21 -19.99
CA MET A 192 -31.62 20.80 -20.16
C MET A 192 -33.09 20.51 -19.83
N ASN A 193 -33.66 21.17 -18.82
CA ASN A 193 -35.09 21.08 -18.50
C ASN A 193 -35.97 21.69 -19.60
N ARG A 194 -35.56 22.80 -20.21
CA ARG A 194 -36.27 23.42 -21.34
C ARG A 194 -36.37 22.44 -22.51
N ILE A 195 -35.23 21.88 -22.93
CA ILE A 195 -35.17 20.89 -24.02
C ILE A 195 -35.94 19.61 -23.65
N ALA A 196 -35.85 19.14 -22.40
CA ALA A 196 -36.58 17.95 -21.96
C ALA A 196 -38.09 18.13 -22.06
N LYS A 197 -38.61 19.30 -21.70
CA LYS A 197 -40.04 19.65 -21.85
C LYS A 197 -40.45 19.70 -23.32
N GLU A 198 -39.65 20.33 -24.17
CA GLU A 198 -39.89 20.38 -25.63
C GLU A 198 -39.91 18.98 -26.27
N GLN A 199 -39.08 18.06 -25.77
CA GLN A 199 -39.01 16.68 -26.23
C GLN A 199 -39.98 15.73 -25.50
N GLY A 200 -40.86 16.23 -24.62
CA GLY A 200 -41.82 15.41 -23.87
C GLY A 200 -41.21 14.43 -22.86
N ARG A 201 -39.97 14.67 -22.40
CA ARG A 201 -39.21 13.78 -21.49
C ARG A 201 -39.45 14.03 -20.00
N GLY A 202 -40.33 14.98 -19.65
CA GLY A 202 -40.62 15.37 -18.27
C GLY A 202 -39.53 16.24 -17.64
N GLU A 203 -39.59 16.41 -16.32
CA GLU A 203 -38.62 17.20 -15.56
C GLU A 203 -37.32 16.42 -15.31
N VAL A 204 -36.18 17.07 -15.57
CA VAL A 204 -34.84 16.53 -15.39
C VAL A 204 -34.25 17.09 -14.11
N ARG A 205 -33.82 16.20 -13.20
CA ARG A 205 -33.09 16.59 -11.99
C ARG A 205 -31.59 16.54 -12.26
N ALA A 206 -30.79 17.23 -11.46
CA ALA A 206 -29.33 17.19 -11.57
C ALA A 206 -28.78 15.76 -11.55
N SER A 207 -29.34 14.86 -10.72
CA SER A 207 -28.91 13.46 -10.63
C SER A 207 -29.14 12.65 -11.92
N ASP A 208 -30.03 13.12 -12.79
CA ASP A 208 -30.35 12.50 -14.08
C ASP A 208 -29.34 12.90 -15.18
N ILE A 209 -28.42 13.83 -14.87
CA ILE A 209 -27.37 14.35 -15.76
C ILE A 209 -26.01 13.72 -15.42
N VAL A 210 -25.24 13.36 -16.44
CA VAL A 210 -23.81 13.00 -16.29
C VAL A 210 -22.96 14.06 -16.98
N PHE A 211 -22.06 14.71 -16.22
CA PHE A 211 -21.09 15.67 -16.72
C PHE A 211 -19.72 15.04 -16.96
N LEU A 212 -19.18 15.23 -18.17
CA LEU A 212 -17.88 14.73 -18.63
C LEU A 212 -16.89 15.89 -18.75
N ASP A 213 -15.78 15.84 -18.02
CA ASP A 213 -14.74 16.89 -18.00
C ASP A 213 -13.39 16.24 -17.63
N ASP A 214 -12.27 16.69 -18.21
CA ASP A 214 -10.93 16.20 -17.87
C ASP A 214 -10.36 16.90 -16.62
N ILE A 215 -10.95 18.03 -16.22
CA ILE A 215 -10.56 18.86 -15.07
C ILE A 215 -11.32 18.45 -13.81
N GLY A 216 -10.58 17.96 -12.82
CA GLY A 216 -11.15 17.44 -11.57
C GLY A 216 -11.89 18.48 -10.73
N GLU A 217 -11.54 19.76 -10.85
CA GLU A 217 -12.21 20.84 -10.12
C GLU A 217 -13.61 21.15 -10.67
N ASN A 218 -13.77 21.14 -11.99
CA ASN A 218 -15.08 21.25 -12.65
C ASN A 218 -15.98 20.09 -12.26
N LEU A 219 -15.46 18.85 -12.28
CA LEU A 219 -16.22 17.68 -11.82
C LEU A 219 -16.65 17.78 -10.34
N LYS A 220 -15.83 18.40 -9.48
CA LYS A 220 -16.23 18.66 -8.08
C LYS A 220 -17.36 19.69 -8.00
N GLY A 221 -17.31 20.75 -8.80
CA GLY A 221 -18.38 21.75 -8.91
C GLY A 221 -19.69 21.12 -9.35
N ALA A 222 -19.69 20.36 -10.46
CA ALA A 222 -20.87 19.67 -10.96
C ALA A 222 -21.46 18.68 -9.94
N LYS A 223 -20.60 17.96 -9.21
CA LYS A 223 -21.04 17.06 -8.14
C LYS A 223 -21.71 17.79 -6.98
N LYS A 224 -21.20 18.97 -6.59
CA LYS A 224 -21.86 19.84 -5.60
C LYS A 224 -23.21 20.35 -6.09
N ALA A 225 -23.35 20.59 -7.39
CA ALA A 225 -24.61 20.91 -8.03
C ALA A 225 -25.57 19.71 -8.19
N GLY A 226 -25.21 18.52 -7.68
CA GLY A 226 -26.06 17.32 -7.69
C GLY A 226 -25.95 16.46 -8.95
N MET A 227 -25.06 16.80 -9.89
CA MET A 227 -24.85 16.03 -11.12
C MET A 227 -23.98 14.79 -10.88
N ARG A 228 -24.20 13.74 -11.68
CA ARG A 228 -23.22 12.64 -11.80
C ARG A 228 -22.04 13.09 -12.64
N THR A 229 -20.85 12.54 -12.39
CA THR A 229 -19.63 12.96 -13.07
C THR A 229 -18.80 11.80 -13.60
N LEU A 230 -18.13 12.03 -14.72
CA LEU A 230 -17.24 11.07 -15.36
C LEU A 230 -15.97 11.78 -15.84
N LYS A 231 -14.80 11.25 -15.46
CA LYS A 231 -13.52 11.68 -16.03
C LYS A 231 -13.11 10.70 -17.14
N PRO A 232 -13.10 11.09 -18.43
CA PRO A 232 -12.94 10.15 -19.53
C PRO A 232 -11.52 9.59 -19.70
N PHE A 233 -10.48 10.30 -19.23
CA PHE A 233 -9.08 9.91 -19.41
C PHE A 233 -8.36 9.62 -18.09
N HIS A 234 -7.65 8.48 -18.05
CA HIS A 234 -6.76 8.08 -16.95
C HIS A 234 -5.30 8.15 -17.43
N LYS A 235 -4.40 8.69 -16.61
CA LYS A 235 -2.95 8.68 -16.89
C LYS A 235 -2.43 7.24 -16.90
N GLU A 236 -1.98 6.75 -18.06
CA GLU A 236 -1.39 5.42 -18.19
C GLU A 236 0.01 5.41 -17.56
N VAL A 237 0.19 4.67 -16.46
CA VAL A 237 1.46 4.62 -15.71
C VAL A 237 2.35 3.43 -16.14
N LYS A 238 1.76 2.35 -16.68
CA LYS A 238 2.47 1.12 -17.06
C LYS A 238 1.98 0.65 -18.43
N ASN A 239 2.82 0.82 -19.44
CA ASN A 239 2.53 0.46 -20.82
C ASN A 239 3.14 -0.90 -21.22
N SER A 240 2.87 -1.35 -22.45
CA SER A 240 3.43 -2.60 -23.00
C SER A 240 4.96 -2.62 -22.96
N ALA A 241 5.62 -1.52 -23.33
CA ALA A 241 7.08 -1.40 -23.31
C ALA A 241 7.67 -1.58 -21.90
N TYR A 242 6.99 -1.08 -20.85
CA TYR A 242 7.35 -1.27 -19.46
C TYR A 242 7.36 -2.76 -19.10
N TYR A 243 6.28 -3.48 -19.40
CA TYR A 243 6.17 -4.90 -19.05
C TYR A 243 7.19 -5.78 -19.80
N SER A 244 7.48 -5.47 -21.06
CA SER A 244 8.49 -6.19 -21.85
C SER A 244 9.91 -6.07 -21.27
N ARG A 245 10.20 -4.99 -20.53
CA ARG A 245 11.50 -4.76 -19.89
C ARG A 245 11.49 -5.04 -18.38
N TYR A 246 10.34 -5.38 -17.81
CA TYR A 246 10.21 -5.55 -16.36
C TYR A 246 10.83 -6.87 -15.89
N GLN A 247 11.96 -6.77 -15.18
CA GLN A 247 12.61 -7.93 -14.58
C GLN A 247 11.96 -8.30 -13.25
N THR A 248 11.23 -9.42 -13.24
CA THR A 248 10.54 -9.93 -12.07
C THR A 248 11.53 -10.43 -11.02
N LYS A 249 11.45 -9.90 -9.79
CA LYS A 249 12.27 -10.39 -8.66
C LYS A 249 11.86 -11.80 -8.23
N TYR A 250 12.74 -12.52 -7.52
CA TYR A 250 12.45 -13.87 -7.01
C TYR A 250 11.13 -13.94 -6.23
N ARG A 251 10.42 -15.07 -6.35
CA ARG A 251 9.07 -15.26 -5.78
C ARG A 251 8.96 -14.81 -4.31
N ARG A 252 9.83 -15.32 -3.42
CA ARG A 252 9.79 -14.95 -1.99
C ARG A 252 10.13 -13.49 -1.69
N ARG A 253 10.84 -12.79 -2.60
CA ARG A 253 11.07 -11.35 -2.49
C ARG A 253 9.82 -10.57 -2.89
N ARG A 254 9.11 -11.01 -3.93
CA ARG A 254 7.81 -10.43 -4.34
C ARG A 254 6.74 -10.61 -3.27
N GLU A 255 6.75 -11.76 -2.59
CA GLU A 255 5.87 -12.02 -1.44
C GLU A 255 6.31 -11.30 -0.16
N GLY A 256 7.46 -10.61 -0.15
CA GLY A 256 7.97 -9.93 1.04
C GLY A 256 8.29 -10.87 2.20
N LYS A 257 8.74 -12.11 1.94
CA LYS A 257 8.99 -13.14 2.97
C LYS A 257 10.46 -13.46 3.20
N THR A 258 11.36 -12.97 2.35
CA THR A 258 12.77 -13.34 2.41
C THR A 258 13.65 -12.21 1.93
N ASP A 259 14.63 -11.86 2.75
CA ASP A 259 15.81 -11.15 2.31
C ASP A 259 16.87 -12.15 1.80
N TYR A 260 17.11 -12.13 0.49
CA TYR A 260 18.11 -13.00 -0.13
C TYR A 260 19.54 -12.56 0.17
N TYR A 261 19.77 -11.30 0.55
CA TYR A 261 21.09 -10.80 0.91
C TYR A 261 21.58 -11.42 2.22
N ALA A 262 20.75 -11.37 3.27
CA ALA A 262 21.00 -12.08 4.53
C ALA A 262 21.03 -13.60 4.32
N ARG A 263 20.04 -14.17 3.63
CA ARG A 263 19.95 -15.62 3.41
C ARG A 263 21.19 -16.19 2.72
N LYS A 264 21.73 -15.52 1.69
CA LYS A 264 22.95 -15.96 1.01
C LYS A 264 24.09 -16.20 2.00
N ARG A 265 24.31 -15.30 2.97
CA ARG A 265 25.38 -15.43 3.98
C ARG A 265 25.10 -16.52 5.00
N LEU A 266 23.83 -16.65 5.40
CA LEU A 266 23.41 -17.69 6.33
C LEU A 266 23.59 -19.10 5.75
N ILE A 267 23.33 -19.30 4.44
CA ILE A 267 23.37 -20.63 3.82
C ILE A 267 24.73 -21.00 3.22
N THR A 268 25.53 -20.02 2.79
CA THR A 268 26.82 -20.29 2.14
C THR A 268 27.76 -20.97 3.12
N GLN A 269 28.30 -22.12 2.71
CA GLN A 269 29.26 -22.91 3.47
C GLN A 269 30.63 -22.85 2.79
N ALA A 270 31.70 -22.94 3.56
CA ALA A 270 33.05 -23.03 3.02
C ALA A 270 33.20 -24.33 2.20
N LYS A 271 33.74 -24.23 0.98
CA LYS A 271 33.80 -25.37 0.03
C LYS A 271 34.61 -26.56 0.57
N ASN A 272 35.61 -26.29 1.40
CA ASN A 272 36.44 -27.30 2.05
C ASN A 272 35.69 -28.15 3.11
N LYS A 273 34.47 -27.73 3.51
CA LYS A 273 33.61 -28.50 4.41
C LYS A 273 32.67 -29.46 3.66
N TYR A 274 32.77 -29.54 2.33
CA TYR A 274 32.03 -30.47 1.48
C TYR A 274 30.53 -30.54 1.83
N ASN A 275 30.02 -31.72 2.22
CA ASN A 275 28.62 -31.97 2.54
C ASN A 275 28.26 -31.66 4.01
N ALA A 276 29.15 -31.01 4.77
CA ALA A 276 28.85 -30.63 6.15
C ALA A 276 27.73 -29.59 6.18
N ARG A 277 26.61 -29.98 6.78
CA ARG A 277 25.40 -29.17 6.87
C ARG A 277 25.64 -27.93 7.74
N LYS A 278 25.16 -26.79 7.25
CA LYS A 278 25.13 -25.53 8.01
C LYS A 278 23.72 -25.34 8.56
N TYR A 279 23.54 -25.60 9.85
CA TYR A 279 22.24 -25.51 10.52
C TYR A 279 21.90 -24.06 10.88
N ARG A 280 20.62 -23.73 10.77
CA ARG A 280 20.06 -22.43 11.12
C ARG A 280 18.89 -22.60 12.07
N LEU A 281 18.82 -21.76 13.09
CA LEU A 281 17.65 -21.60 13.94
C LEU A 281 16.75 -20.55 13.30
N VAL A 282 15.72 -20.99 12.57
CA VAL A 282 14.72 -20.13 11.94
C VAL A 282 13.66 -19.78 12.98
N VAL A 283 13.60 -18.51 13.37
CA VAL A 283 12.59 -17.97 14.29
C VAL A 283 11.62 -17.09 13.53
N ARG A 284 10.32 -17.39 13.57
CA ARG A 284 9.28 -16.60 12.90
C ARG A 284 8.12 -16.36 13.86
N PHE A 285 7.61 -15.14 13.84
CA PHE A 285 6.39 -14.76 14.55
C PHE A 285 5.26 -14.63 13.54
N THR A 286 4.14 -15.26 13.84
CA THR A 286 2.84 -14.91 13.28
C THR A 286 2.11 -14.00 14.26
N ASN A 287 0.86 -13.63 13.97
CA ASN A 287 0.08 -12.79 14.89
C ASN A 287 -0.24 -13.48 16.23
N ARG A 288 -0.19 -14.82 16.30
CA ARG A 288 -0.63 -15.58 17.47
C ARG A 288 0.26 -16.78 17.82
N ASP A 289 1.38 -16.95 17.11
CA ASP A 289 2.21 -18.14 17.25
C ASP A 289 3.69 -17.81 16.97
N VAL A 290 4.59 -18.38 17.76
CA VAL A 290 6.04 -18.40 17.55
C VAL A 290 6.42 -19.73 16.92
N ILE A 291 7.22 -19.67 15.86
CA ILE A 291 7.69 -20.83 15.11
C ILE A 291 9.21 -20.87 15.22
N CYS A 292 9.74 -21.93 15.82
CA CYS A 292 11.18 -22.19 15.90
C CYS A 292 11.51 -23.48 15.17
N GLN A 293 12.45 -23.43 14.24
CA GLN A 293 12.85 -24.60 13.44
C GLN A 293 14.37 -24.66 13.29
N ILE A 294 14.95 -25.84 13.41
CA ILE A 294 16.35 -26.07 13.04
C ILE A 294 16.39 -26.61 11.63
N VAL A 295 17.08 -25.89 10.75
CA VAL A 295 16.94 -26.08 9.30
C VAL A 295 18.32 -26.09 8.64
N TRP A 296 18.54 -26.97 7.66
CA TRP A 296 19.67 -26.87 6.74
C TRP A 296 19.16 -26.70 5.31
N SER A 297 20.02 -26.21 4.42
CA SER A 297 19.66 -25.95 3.01
C SER A 297 20.21 -27.00 2.08
N GLU A 298 19.37 -27.43 1.15
CA GLU A 298 19.74 -28.21 -0.04
C GLU A 298 19.24 -27.50 -1.30
N ILE A 299 19.74 -27.92 -2.47
CA ILE A 299 19.30 -27.41 -3.77
C ILE A 299 17.80 -27.68 -4.00
N SER A 300 17.32 -28.84 -3.54
CA SER A 300 15.90 -29.23 -3.67
C SER A 300 14.97 -28.40 -2.75
N GLY A 301 15.52 -27.85 -1.67
CA GLY A 301 14.79 -27.07 -0.68
C GLY A 301 15.43 -27.15 0.69
N ASP A 302 14.90 -26.35 1.62
CA ASP A 302 15.30 -26.44 3.03
C ASP A 302 14.74 -27.72 3.66
N LYS A 303 15.52 -28.34 4.54
CA LYS A 303 15.16 -29.53 5.31
C LYS A 303 15.12 -29.19 6.79
N ILE A 304 14.09 -29.68 7.47
CA ILE A 304 13.85 -29.39 8.89
C ILE A 304 14.37 -30.57 9.72
N LEU A 305 15.28 -30.30 10.65
CA LEU A 305 15.78 -31.28 11.62
C LEU A 305 14.76 -31.49 12.75
N ALA A 306 14.34 -30.38 13.36
CA ALA A 306 13.37 -30.31 14.44
C ALA A 306 12.57 -29.00 14.32
N ALA A 307 11.34 -29.02 14.81
CA ALA A 307 10.45 -27.87 14.87
C ALA A 307 9.73 -27.83 16.22
N ALA A 308 9.45 -26.63 16.69
CA ALA A 308 8.60 -26.35 17.83
C ALA A 308 7.74 -25.12 17.54
N TYR A 309 6.51 -25.15 18.02
CA TYR A 309 5.54 -24.08 17.87
C TYR A 309 4.99 -23.67 19.24
N SER A 310 4.73 -22.38 19.44
CA SER A 310 4.26 -21.90 20.75
C SER A 310 2.89 -22.44 21.13
N HIS A 311 2.03 -22.80 20.16
CA HIS A 311 0.76 -23.46 20.45
C HIS A 311 0.90 -24.85 21.10
N GLU A 312 2.08 -25.48 21.00
CA GLU A 312 2.38 -26.72 21.71
C GLU A 312 2.67 -26.50 23.20
N LEU A 313 3.01 -25.26 23.62
CA LEU A 313 3.35 -24.94 25.00
C LEU A 313 2.18 -25.18 25.97
N LYS A 314 0.94 -25.21 25.47
CA LYS A 314 -0.25 -25.57 26.25
C LYS A 314 -0.12 -26.92 26.93
N ARG A 315 0.56 -27.88 26.29
CA ARG A 315 0.79 -29.23 26.82
C ARG A 315 1.79 -29.22 27.99
N TYR A 316 2.56 -28.15 28.10
CA TYR A 316 3.56 -27.90 29.14
C TYR A 316 3.07 -26.90 30.18
N GLY A 317 1.76 -26.58 30.20
CA GLY A 317 1.15 -25.69 31.21
C GLY A 317 0.90 -24.27 30.71
N ILE A 318 1.64 -23.76 29.71
CA ILE A 318 1.45 -22.37 29.23
C ILE A 318 0.23 -22.31 28.29
N THR A 319 -0.93 -22.04 28.87
CA THR A 319 -2.21 -21.95 28.14
C THR A 319 -2.36 -20.63 27.35
N ASN A 320 -1.81 -19.56 27.92
CA ASN A 320 -2.05 -18.17 27.52
C ASN A 320 -0.76 -17.43 27.15
N GLY A 321 -0.90 -16.29 26.46
CA GLY A 321 0.27 -15.42 26.20
C GLY A 321 1.32 -15.97 25.25
N LEU A 322 0.95 -16.87 24.32
CA LEU A 322 1.86 -17.64 23.45
C LEU A 322 2.77 -16.85 22.50
N THR A 323 2.76 -15.51 22.55
CA THR A 323 3.64 -14.67 21.74
C THR A 323 4.47 -13.69 22.54
N ASN A 324 4.41 -13.68 23.87
CA ASN A 324 5.25 -12.79 24.69
C ASN A 324 6.73 -13.25 24.65
N TRP A 325 7.60 -12.57 25.40
CA TRP A 325 9.04 -12.89 25.42
C TRP A 325 9.30 -14.27 26.06
N ALA A 326 8.64 -14.57 27.18
CA ALA A 326 8.74 -15.84 27.89
C ALA A 326 8.30 -17.05 27.04
N ALA A 327 7.18 -16.94 26.31
CA ALA A 327 6.73 -17.97 25.37
C ALA A 327 7.71 -18.16 24.21
N ALA A 328 8.36 -17.08 23.74
CA ALA A 328 9.41 -17.20 22.72
C ALA A 328 10.61 -17.97 23.28
N TYR A 329 11.04 -17.67 24.50
CA TYR A 329 12.08 -18.40 25.24
C TYR A 329 11.74 -19.88 25.36
N ALA A 330 10.57 -20.22 25.91
CA ALA A 330 10.11 -21.60 26.08
C ALA A 330 10.03 -22.35 24.73
N THR A 331 9.59 -21.70 23.65
CA THR A 331 9.58 -22.31 22.30
C THR A 331 11.00 -22.58 21.78
N GLY A 332 11.95 -21.69 22.08
CA GLY A 332 13.37 -21.86 21.78
C GLY A 332 13.98 -23.05 22.54
N LEU A 333 13.72 -23.13 23.84
CA LEU A 333 14.11 -24.24 24.71
C LEU A 333 13.56 -25.57 24.19
N LEU A 334 12.29 -25.61 23.83
CA LEU A 334 11.62 -26.79 23.30
C LEU A 334 12.28 -27.30 22.01
N VAL A 335 12.57 -26.41 21.04
CA VAL A 335 13.23 -26.85 19.80
C VAL A 335 14.66 -27.35 20.04
N ALA A 336 15.37 -26.76 21.01
CA ALA A 336 16.71 -27.18 21.40
C ALA A 336 16.70 -28.59 21.99
N ARG A 337 15.88 -28.84 23.02
CA ARG A 337 15.76 -30.16 23.65
C ARG A 337 15.31 -31.23 22.65
N ARG A 338 14.34 -30.94 21.77
CA ARG A 338 13.94 -31.86 20.67
C ARG A 338 15.08 -32.22 19.74
N ALA A 339 15.88 -31.23 19.35
CA ALA A 339 16.96 -31.44 18.41
C ALA A 339 18.11 -32.24 19.01
N LEU A 340 18.48 -31.95 20.26
CA LEU A 340 19.52 -32.68 20.98
C LEU A 340 19.09 -34.11 21.28
N LYS A 341 17.86 -34.33 21.75
CA LYS A 341 17.30 -35.67 21.99
C LYS A 341 17.24 -36.51 20.71
N LYS A 342 16.91 -35.89 19.56
CA LYS A 342 16.94 -36.57 18.26
C LYS A 342 18.35 -36.95 17.78
N LEU A 343 19.38 -36.27 18.27
CA LEU A 343 20.77 -36.53 17.95
C LEU A 343 21.50 -37.32 19.04
N ASN A 344 20.80 -37.72 20.11
CA ASN A 344 21.38 -38.34 21.31
C ASN A 344 22.52 -37.49 21.90
N LEU A 345 22.24 -36.19 22.11
CA LEU A 345 23.16 -35.18 22.64
C LEU A 345 22.59 -34.46 23.87
N ASP A 346 21.41 -34.84 24.30
CA ASP A 346 20.63 -34.18 25.33
C ASP A 346 21.19 -34.34 26.75
N GLU A 347 21.84 -35.48 27.03
CA GLU A 347 22.55 -35.73 28.29
C GLU A 347 23.91 -35.02 28.34
N THR A 348 24.63 -34.98 27.22
CA THR A 348 25.96 -34.33 27.15
C THR A 348 25.86 -32.80 27.22
N PHE A 349 24.82 -32.23 26.60
CA PHE A 349 24.60 -30.79 26.54
C PHE A 349 23.24 -30.46 27.17
N THR A 350 23.19 -30.44 28.50
CA THR A 350 21.99 -30.06 29.26
C THR A 350 21.70 -28.56 29.15
N GLY A 351 22.75 -27.75 28.98
CA GLY A 351 22.65 -26.29 28.92
C GLY A 351 22.47 -25.68 30.32
N VAL A 352 21.78 -24.54 30.40
CA VAL A 352 21.53 -23.83 31.67
C VAL A 352 20.24 -24.36 32.30
N GLU A 353 20.36 -25.09 33.41
CA GLU A 353 19.21 -25.73 34.06
C GLU A 353 18.30 -24.72 34.77
N GLU A 354 18.91 -23.77 35.47
CA GLU A 354 18.22 -22.67 36.16
C GLU A 354 18.45 -21.37 35.38
N ALA A 355 17.38 -20.82 34.79
CA ALA A 355 17.47 -19.64 33.95
C ALA A 355 17.59 -18.36 34.78
N ASP A 356 18.77 -18.11 35.34
CA ASP A 356 19.13 -16.94 36.17
C ASP A 356 19.26 -15.61 35.39
N GLY A 357 19.22 -15.66 34.06
CA GLY A 357 19.39 -14.48 33.21
C GLY A 357 20.86 -14.17 32.87
N GLU A 358 21.81 -14.98 33.32
CA GLU A 358 23.21 -14.80 32.97
C GLU A 358 23.47 -15.14 31.48
N TYR A 359 24.45 -14.44 30.92
CA TYR A 359 24.93 -14.68 29.58
C TYR A 359 25.95 -15.82 29.58
N THR A 360 25.51 -16.98 29.07
CA THR A 360 26.36 -18.15 28.91
C THR A 360 26.18 -18.76 27.51
N ILE A 361 27.26 -19.35 26.99
CA ILE A 361 27.25 -20.07 25.72
C ILE A 361 27.67 -21.51 25.99
N THR A 362 26.98 -22.49 25.42
CA THR A 362 27.35 -23.91 25.53
C THR A 362 28.73 -24.17 24.90
N GLU A 363 29.66 -24.67 25.70
CA GLU A 363 31.02 -25.00 25.27
C GLU A 363 31.16 -26.48 24.88
N ALA A 364 32.36 -26.90 24.47
CA ALA A 364 32.65 -28.31 24.20
C ALA A 364 32.69 -29.10 25.52
N ALA A 365 32.14 -30.31 25.50
CA ALA A 365 32.16 -31.21 26.65
C ALA A 365 33.28 -32.24 26.48
N GLU A 366 34.00 -32.52 27.57
CA GLU A 366 34.91 -33.66 27.64
C GLU A 366 34.08 -34.93 27.91
N THR A 367 34.26 -35.95 27.08
CA THR A 367 33.60 -37.27 27.23
C THR A 367 34.64 -38.37 27.26
N ASP A 368 34.26 -39.59 27.66
CA ASP A 368 35.17 -40.74 27.71
C ASP A 368 35.80 -41.07 26.33
N GLU A 369 35.16 -40.64 25.23
CA GLU A 369 35.64 -40.78 23.85
C GLU A 369 36.40 -39.52 23.33
N GLY A 370 36.67 -38.56 24.21
CA GLY A 370 37.34 -37.29 23.92
C GLY A 370 36.40 -36.07 23.90
N SER A 371 36.91 -34.95 23.36
CA SER A 371 36.16 -33.68 23.28
C SER A 371 35.03 -33.75 22.25
N ARG A 372 33.78 -33.58 22.71
CA ARG A 372 32.57 -33.51 21.88
C ARG A 372 32.10 -32.07 21.75
N ARG A 373 31.79 -31.66 20.52
CA ARG A 373 31.33 -30.28 20.22
C ARG A 373 29.80 -30.19 20.23
N PRO A 374 29.23 -29.10 20.78
CA PRO A 374 27.78 -28.88 20.74
C PRO A 374 27.27 -28.64 19.32
N LEU A 375 25.97 -28.85 19.11
CA LEU A 375 25.33 -28.60 17.82
C LEU A 375 25.32 -27.10 17.52
N LYS A 376 26.18 -26.69 16.58
CA LYS A 376 26.23 -25.30 16.12
C LYS A 376 25.03 -24.96 15.22
N VAL A 377 24.26 -23.95 15.61
CA VAL A 377 23.18 -23.37 14.81
C VAL A 377 23.35 -21.86 14.69
N ILE A 378 22.92 -21.29 13.56
CA ILE A 378 23.00 -19.84 13.33
C ILE A 378 21.59 -19.25 13.31
N LEU A 379 21.35 -18.19 14.09
CA LEU A 379 20.05 -17.53 14.11
C LEU A 379 19.69 -16.96 12.72
N ASP A 380 18.51 -17.31 12.23
CA ASP A 380 17.88 -16.75 11.04
C ASP A 380 16.65 -15.97 11.46
N VAL A 381 16.81 -14.64 11.58
CA VAL A 381 15.75 -13.69 11.97
C VAL A 381 14.79 -13.35 10.82
N GLY A 382 15.13 -13.74 9.59
CA GLY A 382 14.35 -13.45 8.39
C GLY A 382 14.27 -11.95 8.09
N LEU A 383 13.09 -11.37 8.27
CA LEU A 383 12.81 -9.95 8.07
C LEU A 383 12.54 -9.21 9.38
N ALA A 384 12.63 -9.89 10.52
CA ALA A 384 12.46 -9.25 11.82
C ALA A 384 13.56 -8.21 12.02
N ARG A 385 13.18 -7.05 12.56
CA ARG A 385 14.13 -6.00 12.93
C ARG A 385 14.93 -6.47 14.14
N THR A 386 16.25 -6.33 14.07
CA THR A 386 17.18 -6.66 15.16
C THR A 386 17.34 -5.46 16.09
N SER A 387 16.34 -5.25 16.95
CA SER A 387 16.40 -4.27 18.04
C SER A 387 16.64 -4.97 19.38
N THR A 388 17.28 -4.28 20.32
CA THR A 388 17.45 -4.75 21.70
C THR A 388 16.07 -5.00 22.32
N GLY A 389 15.92 -6.10 23.07
CA GLY A 389 14.66 -6.54 23.66
C GLY A 389 13.69 -7.25 22.71
N ALA A 390 14.04 -7.43 21.43
CA ALA A 390 13.15 -8.12 20.50
C ALA A 390 12.97 -9.60 20.88
N ARG A 391 11.70 -10.08 20.87
CA ARG A 391 11.31 -11.46 21.21
C ARG A 391 12.00 -12.56 20.41
N VAL A 392 12.51 -12.25 19.20
CA VAL A 392 13.36 -13.17 18.42
C VAL A 392 14.60 -13.60 19.21
N PHE A 393 15.16 -12.70 20.01
CA PHE A 393 16.31 -13.00 20.87
C PHE A 393 15.91 -13.78 22.12
N GLY A 394 14.67 -13.69 22.60
CA GLY A 394 14.14 -14.61 23.62
C GLY A 394 14.15 -16.06 23.16
N ALA A 395 13.66 -16.33 21.95
CA ALA A 395 13.75 -17.67 21.33
C ALA A 395 15.20 -18.13 21.09
N MET A 396 16.10 -17.20 20.79
CA MET A 396 17.53 -17.49 20.66
C MET A 396 18.14 -17.87 22.02
N LYS A 397 17.84 -17.13 23.09
CA LYS A 397 18.31 -17.40 24.45
C LYS A 397 17.81 -18.74 24.94
N GLY A 398 16.51 -19.02 24.84
CA GLY A 398 15.96 -20.32 25.22
C GLY A 398 16.57 -21.48 24.43
N ALA A 399 16.87 -21.29 23.15
CA ALA A 399 17.57 -22.30 22.36
C ALA A 399 19.03 -22.52 22.80
N SER A 400 19.72 -21.44 23.20
CA SER A 400 21.08 -21.49 23.77
C SER A 400 21.08 -22.22 25.12
N ASP A 401 20.19 -21.82 26.02
CA ASP A 401 20.03 -22.40 27.37
C ASP A 401 19.58 -23.86 27.33
N GLY A 402 18.92 -24.27 26.25
CA GLY A 402 18.58 -25.67 25.99
C GLY A 402 19.77 -26.56 25.60
N GLY A 403 20.97 -26.00 25.42
CA GLY A 403 22.21 -26.71 25.10
C GLY A 403 22.67 -26.61 23.64
N LEU A 404 22.02 -25.78 22.80
CA LEU A 404 22.51 -25.53 21.45
C LEU A 404 23.59 -24.46 21.46
N PHE A 405 24.64 -24.67 20.66
CA PHE A 405 25.61 -23.61 20.43
C PHE A 405 25.10 -22.62 19.38
N VAL A 406 24.48 -21.54 19.86
CA VAL A 406 24.06 -20.39 19.05
C VAL A 406 25.08 -19.27 19.22
N PRO A 407 25.95 -18.93 18.25
CA PRO A 407 26.87 -17.82 18.42
C PRO A 407 26.13 -16.49 18.48
N HIS A 408 26.24 -15.77 19.59
CA HIS A 408 25.59 -14.47 19.82
C HIS A 408 26.38 -13.61 20.82
N SER A 409 25.87 -12.40 21.12
CA SER A 409 26.35 -11.49 22.16
C SER A 409 25.17 -11.04 23.02
N GLU A 410 25.43 -10.55 24.22
CA GLU A 410 24.39 -10.08 25.17
C GLU A 410 23.71 -8.76 24.79
N SER A 411 24.32 -7.97 23.89
CA SER A 411 23.90 -6.62 23.49
C SER A 411 22.47 -6.45 22.93
N ARG A 412 21.73 -7.54 22.73
CA ARG A 412 20.36 -7.54 22.20
C ARG A 412 19.31 -8.06 23.17
N PHE A 413 19.71 -8.47 24.37
CA PHE A 413 18.77 -8.89 25.40
C PHE A 413 18.09 -7.70 26.08
N PRO A 414 16.85 -7.87 26.58
CA PRO A 414 16.30 -6.97 27.60
C PRO A 414 17.28 -6.81 28.76
N GLY A 415 17.40 -5.61 29.32
CA GLY A 415 18.33 -5.31 30.42
C GLY A 415 19.76 -4.92 29.97
N PHE A 416 20.08 -4.98 28.67
CA PHE A 416 21.38 -4.49 28.19
C PHE A 416 21.40 -2.97 28.08
N ASP A 417 22.31 -2.33 28.82
CA ASP A 417 22.57 -0.91 28.70
C ASP A 417 23.65 -0.62 27.65
N ILE A 418 23.36 0.34 26.78
CA ILE A 418 24.27 0.72 25.69
C ILE A 418 25.39 1.62 26.21
N GLU A 419 25.15 2.37 27.29
CA GLU A 419 26.14 3.30 27.83
C GLU A 419 27.20 2.59 28.69
N SER A 420 26.78 1.71 29.60
CA SER A 420 27.71 0.91 30.40
C SER A 420 28.26 -0.32 29.67
N GLU A 421 27.64 -0.75 28.56
CA GLU A 421 27.90 -2.03 27.89
C GLU A 421 27.69 -3.26 28.78
N GLU A 422 26.85 -3.15 29.81
CA GLU A 422 26.57 -4.23 30.77
C GLU A 422 25.15 -4.79 30.60
N LEU A 423 25.00 -6.09 30.83
CA LEU A 423 23.71 -6.77 30.90
C LEU A 423 23.24 -6.86 32.35
N ASP A 424 22.06 -6.31 32.63
CA ASP A 424 21.34 -6.62 33.86
C ASP A 424 20.66 -8.00 33.76
N ALA A 425 21.28 -9.00 34.41
CA ALA A 425 20.78 -10.37 34.46
C ALA A 425 19.40 -10.47 35.15
N GLU A 426 19.12 -9.62 36.14
CA GLU A 426 17.85 -9.63 36.87
C GLU A 426 16.69 -9.21 35.95
N THR A 427 16.87 -8.14 35.17
CA THR A 427 15.90 -7.75 34.13
C THR A 427 15.73 -8.87 33.10
N LEU A 428 16.81 -9.53 32.66
CA LEU A 428 16.68 -10.62 31.70
C LEU A 428 15.90 -11.81 32.28
N ARG A 429 16.18 -12.19 33.53
CA ARG A 429 15.44 -13.22 34.27
C ARG A 429 13.96 -12.87 34.36
N ASN A 430 13.63 -11.64 34.73
CA ASN A 430 12.26 -11.15 34.78
C ASN A 430 11.52 -11.33 33.43
N TYR A 431 12.21 -11.09 32.32
CA TYR A 431 11.64 -11.34 30.98
C TYR A 431 11.48 -12.83 30.64
N ILE A 432 12.40 -13.70 31.09
CA ILE A 432 12.35 -15.16 30.90
C ILE A 432 11.12 -15.75 31.57
N PHE A 433 10.81 -15.34 32.79
CA PHE A 433 9.67 -15.84 33.55
C PHE A 433 8.39 -15.02 33.38
N GLY A 434 8.43 -13.98 32.54
CA GLY A 434 7.24 -13.21 32.18
C GLY A 434 6.79 -12.21 33.23
N GLY A 435 7.64 -11.79 34.18
CA GLY A 435 7.23 -10.83 35.21
C GLY A 435 6.93 -9.44 34.63
N HIS A 436 7.52 -9.02 33.51
CA HIS A 436 7.03 -7.84 32.75
C HIS A 436 5.54 -7.94 32.33
N VAL A 437 5.01 -9.15 32.15
CA VAL A 437 3.58 -9.37 31.90
C VAL A 437 2.79 -9.35 33.21
N ALA A 438 3.34 -9.89 34.29
CA ALA A 438 2.76 -9.84 35.63
C ALA A 438 2.63 -8.40 36.14
N GLU A 439 3.71 -7.61 36.10
CA GLU A 439 3.73 -6.19 36.46
C GLU A 439 2.70 -5.40 35.65
N TYR A 440 2.59 -5.68 34.34
CA TYR A 440 1.59 -5.03 33.49
C TYR A 440 0.15 -5.47 33.80
N MET A 441 -0.03 -6.72 34.23
CA MET A 441 -1.32 -7.26 34.66
C MET A 441 -1.78 -6.62 35.96
N GLU A 442 -0.89 -6.46 36.94
CA GLU A 442 -1.15 -5.77 38.22
C GLU A 442 -1.44 -4.29 38.00
N GLY A 443 -0.57 -3.58 37.26
CA GLY A 443 -0.78 -2.16 36.99
C GLY A 443 -2.10 -1.86 36.28
N LEU A 444 -2.52 -2.70 35.32
CA LEU A 444 -3.84 -2.54 34.69
C LEU A 444 -5.01 -2.90 35.59
N ALA A 445 -4.85 -3.83 36.52
CA ALA A 445 -5.91 -4.17 37.47
C ALA A 445 -6.23 -2.97 38.38
N ASP A 446 -5.21 -2.19 38.76
CA ASP A 446 -5.35 -1.01 39.62
C ASP A 446 -5.77 0.25 38.83
N ASP A 447 -5.21 0.47 37.63
CA ASP A 447 -5.39 1.72 36.88
C ASP A 447 -6.60 1.73 35.93
N ASP A 448 -6.92 0.61 35.26
CA ASP A 448 -7.91 0.54 34.17
C ASP A 448 -8.52 -0.87 34.02
N GLU A 449 -9.57 -1.14 34.80
CA GLU A 449 -10.26 -2.44 34.83
C GLU A 449 -10.87 -2.82 33.46
N GLU A 450 -11.28 -1.84 32.64
CA GLU A 450 -11.84 -2.11 31.31
C GLU A 450 -10.76 -2.66 30.37
N ARG A 451 -9.56 -2.06 30.37
CA ARG A 451 -8.42 -2.58 29.62
C ARG A 451 -7.93 -3.92 30.15
N PHE A 452 -7.92 -4.11 31.46
CA PHE A 452 -7.59 -5.39 32.07
C PHE A 452 -8.50 -6.50 31.54
N ARG A 453 -9.82 -6.31 31.62
CA ARG A 453 -10.81 -7.26 31.10
C ARG A 453 -10.61 -7.50 29.60
N GLY A 454 -10.33 -6.47 28.80
CA GLY A 454 -10.08 -6.63 27.37
C GLY A 454 -8.85 -7.48 27.04
N GLN A 455 -7.71 -7.19 27.69
CA GLN A 455 -6.41 -7.77 27.37
C GLN A 455 -6.18 -9.13 28.05
N PHE A 456 -6.63 -9.29 29.30
CA PHE A 456 -6.32 -10.43 30.16
C PHE A 456 -7.53 -11.35 30.44
N HIS A 457 -8.70 -11.19 29.81
CA HIS A 457 -9.87 -12.07 30.04
C HIS A 457 -9.54 -13.56 30.05
N LYS A 458 -8.68 -14.03 29.14
CA LYS A 458 -8.32 -15.45 29.09
C LYS A 458 -7.51 -15.91 30.30
N TYR A 459 -6.72 -15.02 30.91
CA TYR A 459 -5.95 -15.35 32.11
C TYR A 459 -6.92 -15.52 33.29
N THR A 460 -7.90 -14.62 33.41
CA THR A 460 -9.00 -14.73 34.37
C THR A 460 -9.84 -15.99 34.16
N GLU A 461 -10.19 -16.32 32.90
CA GLU A 461 -10.91 -17.57 32.57
C GLU A 461 -10.11 -18.83 32.93
N ALA A 462 -8.77 -18.75 32.87
CA ALA A 462 -7.87 -19.83 33.24
C ALA A 462 -7.56 -19.86 34.76
N GLY A 463 -8.00 -18.87 35.53
CA GLY A 463 -7.68 -18.73 36.95
C GLY A 463 -6.19 -18.50 37.22
N ILE A 464 -5.51 -17.75 36.34
CA ILE A 464 -4.09 -17.41 36.46
C ILE A 464 -3.99 -15.92 36.82
N ASP A 465 -3.46 -15.64 38.00
CA ASP A 465 -3.17 -14.28 38.47
C ASP A 465 -1.71 -13.90 38.22
N ALA A 466 -1.36 -12.63 38.45
CA ALA A 466 -0.02 -12.11 38.16
C ALA A 466 1.08 -12.85 38.93
N GLY A 467 0.83 -13.19 40.19
CA GLY A 467 1.76 -13.95 41.04
C GLY A 467 2.03 -15.38 40.56
N ASP A 468 1.11 -15.97 39.79
CA ASP A 468 1.25 -17.35 39.31
C ASP A 468 2.11 -17.45 38.03
N ILE A 469 2.41 -16.33 37.38
CA ILE A 469 3.06 -16.33 36.05
C ILE A 469 4.48 -16.89 36.12
N GLU A 470 5.26 -16.55 37.14
CA GLU A 470 6.64 -17.03 37.27
C GLU A 470 6.69 -18.54 37.48
N ASP A 471 5.84 -19.07 38.36
CA ASP A 471 5.71 -20.50 38.62
C ASP A 471 5.25 -21.26 37.37
N LEU A 472 4.30 -20.68 36.61
CA LEU A 472 3.82 -21.24 35.36
C LEU A 472 4.95 -21.50 34.34
N TYR A 473 5.83 -20.52 34.13
CA TYR A 473 6.96 -20.68 33.22
C TYR A 473 8.06 -21.59 33.80
N THR A 474 8.28 -21.55 35.11
CA THR A 474 9.23 -22.44 35.79
C THR A 474 8.86 -23.90 35.61
N GLU A 475 7.61 -24.27 35.87
CA GLU A 475 7.12 -25.63 35.69
C GLU A 475 7.08 -26.04 34.21
N ALA A 476 6.75 -25.10 33.31
CA ALA A 476 6.81 -25.37 31.88
C ALA A 476 8.24 -25.67 31.39
N HIS A 477 9.26 -24.95 31.88
CA HIS A 477 10.64 -25.20 31.53
C HIS A 477 11.10 -26.59 31.99
N LYS A 478 10.72 -27.00 33.21
CA LYS A 478 10.98 -28.36 33.72
C LYS A 478 10.29 -29.42 32.87
N ALA A 479 8.99 -29.27 32.60
CA ALA A 479 8.22 -30.21 31.79
C ALA A 479 8.78 -30.36 30.35
N ILE A 480 9.28 -29.26 29.75
CA ILE A 480 9.94 -29.28 28.44
C ILE A 480 11.24 -30.10 28.47
N ARG A 481 12.01 -30.01 29.57
CA ARG A 481 13.27 -30.76 29.74
C ARG A 481 13.01 -32.24 29.93
N GLU A 482 11.99 -32.61 30.71
CA GLU A 482 11.58 -33.99 30.96
C GLU A 482 11.11 -34.70 29.69
N ASP A 483 10.09 -34.16 29.01
CA ASP A 483 9.57 -34.73 27.77
C ASP A 483 9.34 -33.68 26.68
N PRO A 484 10.35 -33.37 25.85
CA PRO A 484 10.18 -32.43 24.75
C PRO A 484 9.25 -32.93 23.62
N PHE A 485 8.79 -34.19 23.66
CA PHE A 485 7.88 -34.77 22.67
C PHE A 485 6.47 -35.03 23.22
N LYS A 486 6.11 -34.37 24.33
CA LYS A 486 4.80 -34.51 24.97
C LYS A 486 3.65 -34.39 23.96
N LYS A 487 2.82 -35.43 23.91
CA LYS A 487 1.67 -35.52 23.01
C LYS A 487 0.53 -34.64 23.51
N ASP A 488 -0.34 -34.26 22.59
CA ASP A 488 -1.58 -33.58 22.91
C ASP A 488 -2.63 -34.63 23.26
N GLU A 489 -3.07 -34.66 24.51
CA GLU A 489 -4.08 -35.64 24.95
C GLU A 489 -5.49 -35.20 24.54
N ASP A 490 -5.71 -33.89 24.36
CA ASP A 490 -6.99 -33.30 23.99
C ASP A 490 -7.17 -33.13 22.47
N GLU A 491 -6.17 -33.53 21.67
CA GLU A 491 -6.22 -33.42 20.22
C GLU A 491 -7.11 -34.51 19.64
N GLY A 492 -8.41 -34.19 19.55
CA GLY A 492 -9.42 -35.04 18.93
C GLY A 492 -9.07 -35.46 17.49
N SER A 493 -9.89 -36.35 16.92
CA SER A 493 -9.63 -36.94 15.60
C SER A 493 -9.43 -35.87 14.50
N LYS A 494 -8.22 -35.74 13.98
CA LYS A 494 -7.94 -34.88 12.83
C LYS A 494 -8.45 -35.54 11.55
N LYS A 495 -9.12 -34.74 10.70
CA LYS A 495 -9.42 -35.16 9.33
C LYS A 495 -8.14 -35.57 8.61
N THR A 496 -8.24 -36.67 7.86
CA THR A 496 -7.19 -37.19 7.00
C THR A 496 -6.83 -36.19 5.89
N LYS A 497 -5.66 -36.41 5.26
CA LYS A 497 -5.19 -35.57 4.16
C LYS A 497 -6.16 -35.62 2.97
N GLU A 498 -6.76 -36.78 2.75
CA GLU A 498 -7.73 -37.07 1.70
C GLU A 498 -9.02 -36.27 1.91
N GLU A 499 -9.54 -36.26 3.14
CA GLU A 499 -10.71 -35.48 3.52
C GLU A 499 -10.48 -33.97 3.38
N TRP A 500 -9.33 -33.46 3.84
CA TRP A 500 -8.98 -32.03 3.65
C TRP A 500 -8.82 -31.66 2.18
N LYS A 501 -8.27 -32.56 1.36
CA LYS A 501 -8.15 -32.35 -0.09
C LYS A 501 -9.52 -32.28 -0.76
N ALA A 502 -10.45 -33.15 -0.36
CA ALA A 502 -11.82 -33.13 -0.87
C ALA A 502 -12.54 -31.84 -0.47
N GLU A 503 -12.43 -31.41 0.79
CA GLU A 503 -13.07 -30.21 1.30
C GLU A 503 -12.53 -28.94 0.61
N SER A 504 -11.21 -28.80 0.51
CA SER A 504 -10.58 -27.62 -0.12
C SER A 504 -10.89 -27.48 -1.61
N LYS A 505 -11.14 -28.60 -2.31
CA LYS A 505 -11.48 -28.58 -3.75
C LYS A 505 -12.81 -27.88 -4.03
N LYS A 506 -13.76 -27.92 -3.08
CA LYS A 506 -15.09 -27.29 -3.22
C LYS A 506 -15.01 -25.77 -3.44
N TYR A 507 -14.06 -25.10 -2.79
CA TYR A 507 -13.91 -23.64 -2.85
C TYR A 507 -12.95 -23.17 -3.95
N ARG A 508 -12.21 -24.10 -4.56
CA ARG A 508 -11.20 -23.77 -5.57
C ARG A 508 -11.85 -23.59 -6.94
N LYS A 509 -11.95 -22.35 -7.39
CA LYS A 509 -12.40 -22.02 -8.75
C LYS A 509 -11.49 -22.65 -9.80
N THR A 510 -12.08 -23.38 -10.74
CA THR A 510 -11.39 -23.88 -11.92
C THR A 510 -11.23 -22.76 -12.95
N LYS A 511 -10.17 -22.83 -13.74
CA LYS A 511 -10.01 -21.89 -14.86
C LYS A 511 -11.00 -22.27 -15.94
N LEU A 512 -11.73 -21.29 -16.46
CA LEU A 512 -12.57 -21.48 -17.65
C LEU A 512 -11.73 -22.03 -18.81
N SER A 513 -12.31 -22.99 -19.51
CA SER A 513 -11.82 -23.50 -20.77
C SER A 513 -11.82 -22.40 -21.84
N ARG A 514 -11.13 -22.66 -22.96
CA ARG A 514 -11.08 -21.71 -24.09
C ARG A 514 -12.47 -21.51 -24.71
N GLU A 515 -13.27 -22.57 -24.79
CA GLU A 515 -14.60 -22.57 -25.39
C GLU A 515 -15.59 -21.77 -24.55
N GLU A 516 -15.66 -22.03 -23.24
CA GLU A 516 -16.50 -21.24 -22.31
C GLU A 516 -16.15 -19.75 -22.34
N ARG A 517 -14.86 -19.42 -22.46
CA ARG A 517 -14.43 -18.01 -22.59
C ARG A 517 -14.94 -17.37 -23.88
N LYS A 518 -14.86 -18.08 -25.01
CA LYS A 518 -15.36 -17.58 -26.31
C LYS A 518 -16.87 -17.36 -26.28
N ALA A 519 -17.62 -18.36 -25.83
CA ALA A 519 -19.07 -18.27 -25.70
C ALA A 519 -19.48 -17.08 -24.83
N ARG A 520 -18.77 -16.84 -23.72
CA ARG A 520 -19.02 -15.69 -22.83
C ARG A 520 -18.70 -14.34 -23.49
N ILE A 521 -17.68 -14.28 -24.34
CA ILE A 521 -17.37 -13.06 -25.12
C ILE A 521 -18.48 -12.79 -26.13
N GLU A 522 -18.89 -13.80 -26.89
CA GLU A 522 -19.97 -13.67 -27.88
C GLU A 522 -21.29 -13.25 -27.25
N GLN A 523 -21.67 -13.89 -26.13
CA GLN A 523 -22.85 -13.50 -25.36
C GLN A 523 -22.78 -12.04 -24.93
N LYS A 524 -21.64 -11.61 -24.37
CA LYS A 524 -21.45 -10.23 -23.93
C LYS A 524 -21.50 -9.21 -25.07
N ILE A 525 -20.99 -9.57 -26.25
CA ILE A 525 -21.09 -8.71 -27.45
C ILE A 525 -22.56 -8.56 -27.86
N ARG A 526 -23.34 -9.66 -27.86
CA ARG A 526 -24.78 -9.61 -28.18
C ARG A 526 -25.57 -8.76 -27.20
N GLU A 527 -25.33 -8.94 -25.90
CA GLU A 527 -26.00 -8.18 -24.83
C GLU A 527 -25.71 -6.67 -24.90
N LEU A 528 -24.52 -6.27 -25.33
CA LEU A 528 -24.16 -4.85 -25.48
C LEU A 528 -24.62 -4.24 -26.80
N ALA A 529 -24.89 -5.07 -27.81
CA ALA A 529 -25.38 -4.64 -29.12
C ALA A 529 -26.91 -4.53 -29.19
N ALA A 530 -27.62 -5.24 -28.31
CA ALA A 530 -29.06 -5.12 -28.08
C ALA A 530 -29.38 -3.94 -27.17
#